data_AF-A0A1Q3B2E7-F1
#
_entry.id   AF-A0A1Q3B2E7-F1
#
_cell.length_a   1.000
_cell.length_b   1.000
_cell.length_c   1.000
_cell.angle_alpha   90.00
_cell.angle_beta   90.00
_cell.angle_gamma   90.00
#
_symmetry.space_group_name_H-M   'P 1'
#
loop_
_entity.id
_entity.type
_entity.pdbx_description
1 polymer ?
#
loop_
_entity_poly.entity_id
_entity_poly.type
_entity_poly.pdbx_seq_one_letter_code
_entity_poly.pdbx_strand_id
1 'polypeptide(L)'
;GRRILNDALRPTVNAERKGKSYVELQPISTVLSSFLKVMKDRGYIKNFEVYYLHRVWRITVELQGRVNDCGVLTYRQDIKAWDIEQYRLKALPTNQWGYVVITTPDDVLDHEEAIMLNVGGQLRLFHGKYLSEENIFIRKYFLRKFFIFLCLVYNPENIFHCLEYTLENIFLCL
;
A
#
# COMPACT_ATOMS: atom_id res chain seq x y z
N GLY A 1 7.89 -11.97 -14.60
CA GLY A 1 9.05 -11.79 -13.69
C GLY A 1 8.80 -10.67 -12.70
N ARG A 2 9.45 -10.65 -11.52
CA ARG A 2 9.22 -9.67 -10.43
C ARG A 2 9.35 -8.20 -10.87
N ARG A 3 10.32 -7.92 -11.74
CA ARG A 3 10.53 -6.61 -12.37
C ARG A 3 9.28 -6.14 -13.13
N ILE A 4 8.65 -7.03 -13.88
CA ILE A 4 7.42 -6.75 -14.66
C ILE A 4 6.27 -6.29 -13.74
N LEU A 5 6.12 -6.92 -12.58
CA LEU A 5 5.08 -6.54 -11.62
C LEU A 5 5.36 -5.15 -11.02
N ASN A 6 6.62 -4.87 -10.63
CA ASN A 6 7.00 -3.55 -10.10
C ASN A 6 6.81 -2.44 -11.15
N ASP A 7 7.22 -2.71 -12.39
CA ASP A 7 7.08 -1.77 -13.50
C ASP A 7 5.61 -1.48 -13.84
N ALA A 8 4.70 -2.46 -13.65
CA ALA A 8 3.26 -2.27 -13.84
C ALA A 8 2.57 -1.57 -12.66
N LEU A 9 3.00 -1.80 -11.41
CA LEU A 9 2.35 -1.18 -10.24
C LEU A 9 2.72 0.30 -10.06
N ARG A 10 3.91 0.72 -10.49
CA ARG A 10 4.36 2.12 -10.40
C ARG A 10 3.43 3.12 -11.12
N PRO A 11 3.02 2.91 -12.39
CA PRO A 11 2.03 3.73 -13.06
C PRO A 11 0.70 3.83 -12.31
N THR A 12 0.26 2.74 -11.69
CA THR A 12 -1.00 2.70 -10.91
C THR A 12 -0.96 3.68 -9.75
N VAL A 13 0.08 3.61 -8.92
CA VAL A 13 0.28 4.53 -7.78
C VAL A 13 0.42 5.97 -8.25
N ASN A 14 1.16 6.20 -9.33
CA ASN A 14 1.36 7.54 -9.87
C ASN A 14 0.08 8.13 -10.48
N ALA A 15 -0.77 7.31 -11.10
CA ALA A 15 -2.05 7.71 -11.63
C ALA A 15 -3.04 8.07 -10.51
N GLU A 16 -3.06 7.27 -9.45
CA GLU A 16 -3.86 7.52 -8.24
C GLU A 16 -3.43 8.81 -7.52
N ARG A 17 -2.12 9.02 -7.34
CA ARG A 17 -1.60 10.29 -6.79
C ARG A 17 -1.95 11.51 -7.63
N LYS A 18 -2.16 11.33 -8.93
CA LYS A 18 -2.59 12.39 -9.86
C LYS A 18 -4.11 12.52 -9.94
N GLY A 19 -4.88 11.70 -9.24
CA GLY A 19 -6.35 11.71 -9.26
C GLY A 19 -6.95 11.26 -10.60
N LYS A 20 -6.25 10.39 -11.37
CA LYS A 20 -6.78 9.84 -12.62
C LYS A 20 -7.82 8.76 -12.32
N SER A 21 -8.90 8.73 -13.10
CA SER A 21 -9.92 7.67 -13.00
C SER A 21 -9.49 6.34 -13.63
N TYR A 22 -8.55 6.36 -14.58
CA TYR A 22 -8.13 5.18 -15.32
C TYR A 22 -6.61 5.15 -15.53
N VAL A 23 -6.06 3.93 -15.59
CA VAL A 23 -4.67 3.68 -15.96
C VAL A 23 -4.55 2.48 -16.88
N GLU A 24 -3.74 2.60 -17.93
CA GLU A 24 -3.35 1.49 -18.78
C GLU A 24 -2.03 0.88 -18.28
N LEU A 25 -2.00 -0.43 -18.10
CA LEU A 25 -0.85 -1.17 -17.62
C LEU A 25 -0.25 -2.05 -18.72
N GLN A 26 1.08 -1.97 -18.82
CA GLN A 26 1.92 -2.83 -19.65
C GLN A 26 3.27 -3.04 -18.93
N PRO A 27 3.87 -4.25 -18.94
CA PRO A 27 3.46 -5.50 -19.61
C PRO A 27 2.46 -6.35 -18.80
N ILE A 28 1.77 -7.28 -19.48
CA ILE A 28 0.83 -8.21 -18.83
C ILE A 28 1.51 -9.51 -18.41
N SER A 29 1.13 -9.98 -17.23
CA SER A 29 1.48 -11.31 -16.73
C SER A 29 0.31 -11.90 -15.98
N THR A 30 0.22 -13.23 -15.93
CA THR A 30 -0.80 -13.97 -15.16
C THR A 30 -0.80 -13.54 -13.68
N VAL A 31 0.39 -13.29 -13.14
CA VAL A 31 0.57 -12.82 -11.77
C VAL A 31 0.02 -11.40 -11.57
N LEU A 32 0.13 -10.51 -12.56
CA LEU A 32 -0.45 -9.17 -12.50
C LEU A 32 -1.99 -9.24 -12.50
N SER A 33 -2.58 -10.07 -13.36
CA SER A 33 -4.04 -10.24 -13.41
C SER A 33 -4.60 -10.78 -12.08
N SER A 34 -3.93 -11.78 -11.50
CA SER A 34 -4.31 -12.37 -10.21
C SER A 34 -4.13 -11.36 -9.06
N PHE A 35 -3.06 -10.55 -9.12
CA PHE A 35 -2.85 -9.46 -8.15
C PHE A 35 -3.93 -8.38 -8.23
N LEU A 36 -4.33 -7.96 -9.43
CA LEU A 36 -5.42 -7.00 -9.62
C LEU A 36 -6.76 -7.57 -9.15
N LYS A 37 -6.98 -8.88 -9.28
CA LYS A 37 -8.15 -9.55 -8.71
C LYS A 37 -8.19 -9.39 -7.19
N VAL A 38 -7.09 -9.70 -6.48
CA VAL A 38 -7.00 -9.49 -5.02
C VAL A 38 -7.24 -8.01 -4.66
N MET A 39 -6.70 -7.06 -5.42
CA MET A 39 -6.95 -5.63 -5.18
C MET A 39 -8.42 -5.23 -5.37
N LYS A 40 -9.12 -5.85 -6.33
CA LYS A 40 -10.55 -5.63 -6.57
C LYS A 40 -11.39 -6.24 -5.44
N ASP A 41 -11.10 -7.47 -5.05
CA ASP A 41 -11.84 -8.19 -4.00
C ASP A 41 -11.72 -7.47 -2.64
N ARG A 42 -10.55 -6.87 -2.37
CA ARG A 42 -10.31 -6.03 -1.19
C ARG A 42 -10.81 -4.59 -1.31
N GLY A 43 -11.36 -4.19 -2.47
CA GLY A 43 -11.99 -2.89 -2.69
C GLY A 43 -11.03 -1.69 -2.81
N TYR A 44 -9.80 -1.93 -3.27
CA TYR A 44 -8.82 -0.88 -3.59
C TYR A 44 -9.03 -0.29 -4.99
N ILE A 45 -9.38 -1.14 -5.95
CA ILE A 45 -9.72 -0.76 -7.32
C ILE A 45 -11.18 -1.07 -7.56
N LYS A 46 -11.80 -0.33 -8.48
CA LYS A 46 -13.21 -0.53 -8.79
C LYS A 46 -13.41 -1.71 -9.74
N ASN A 47 -12.70 -1.69 -10.86
CA ASN A 47 -12.72 -2.78 -11.84
C ASN A 47 -11.43 -2.78 -12.67
N PHE A 48 -11.19 -3.87 -13.40
CA PHE A 48 -10.14 -3.91 -14.42
C PHE A 48 -10.58 -4.76 -15.60
N GLU A 49 -10.09 -4.42 -16.79
CA GLU A 49 -10.42 -5.08 -18.03
C GLU A 49 -9.15 -5.41 -18.81
N VAL A 50 -9.07 -6.64 -19.31
CA VAL A 50 -7.99 -7.10 -20.17
C VAL A 50 -8.48 -7.04 -21.61
N TYR A 51 -7.77 -6.32 -22.47
CA TYR A 51 -8.12 -6.21 -23.89
C TYR A 51 -6.90 -6.47 -24.78
N TYR A 52 -7.18 -6.92 -25.99
CA TYR A 52 -6.17 -7.23 -26.99
C TYR A 52 -6.32 -6.28 -28.17
N LEU A 53 -5.32 -5.41 -28.37
CA LEU A 53 -5.35 -4.39 -29.41
C LEU A 53 -4.02 -4.38 -30.17
N HIS A 54 -4.06 -4.36 -31.50
CA HIS A 54 -2.88 -4.26 -32.37
C HIS A 54 -1.72 -5.22 -32.02
N ARG A 55 -2.04 -6.49 -31.70
CA ARG A 55 -1.08 -7.52 -31.26
C ARG A 55 -0.41 -7.28 -29.91
N VAL A 56 -0.94 -6.38 -29.10
CA VAL A 56 -0.45 -6.09 -27.77
C VAL A 56 -1.58 -6.26 -26.77
N TRP A 57 -1.35 -7.10 -25.77
CA TRP A 57 -2.26 -7.19 -24.64
C TRP A 57 -2.11 -5.94 -23.76
N ARG A 58 -3.23 -5.39 -23.30
CA ARG A 58 -3.30 -4.25 -22.39
C ARG A 58 -4.33 -4.50 -21.29
N ILE A 59 -4.07 -3.94 -20.11
CA ILE A 59 -5.03 -3.93 -19.00
C ILE A 59 -5.38 -2.49 -18.71
N THR A 60 -6.67 -2.17 -18.73
CA THR A 60 -7.18 -0.91 -18.19
C THR A 60 -7.68 -1.18 -16.77
N VAL A 61 -7.23 -0.37 -15.82
CA VAL A 61 -7.69 -0.42 -14.42
C VAL A 61 -8.49 0.84 -14.13
N GLU A 62 -9.68 0.66 -13.57
CA GLU A 62 -10.52 1.73 -13.04
C GLU A 62 -10.18 1.97 -11.56
N LEU A 63 -9.72 3.18 -11.30
CA LEU A 63 -9.17 3.64 -10.03
C LEU A 63 -10.27 4.26 -9.16
N GLN A 64 -10.12 4.15 -7.84
CA GLN A 64 -11.12 4.64 -6.88
C GLN A 64 -10.57 5.78 -5.99
N GLY A 65 -9.27 6.09 -6.02
CA GLY A 65 -8.66 7.04 -5.08
C GLY A 65 -8.26 6.42 -3.74
N ARG A 66 -8.32 5.09 -3.62
CA ARG A 66 -8.03 4.36 -2.36
C ARG A 66 -6.62 3.82 -2.28
N VAL A 67 -5.90 3.79 -3.40
CA VAL A 67 -4.55 3.24 -3.46
C VAL A 67 -3.54 4.34 -3.15
N ASN A 68 -2.81 4.20 -2.04
CA ASN A 68 -1.76 5.15 -1.67
C ASN A 68 -0.36 4.74 -2.14
N ASP A 69 -0.01 3.47 -1.95
CA ASP A 69 1.30 2.94 -2.36
C ASP A 69 1.24 1.43 -2.67
N CYS A 70 2.11 0.98 -3.57
CA CYS A 70 2.20 -0.40 -4.01
C CYS A 70 3.65 -0.69 -4.38
N GLY A 71 4.27 -1.68 -3.74
CA GLY A 71 5.69 -1.95 -3.98
C GLY A 71 6.04 -3.42 -3.79
N VAL A 72 6.58 -4.04 -4.84
CA VAL A 72 7.04 -5.42 -4.80
C VAL A 72 8.42 -5.48 -4.14
N LEU A 73 8.64 -6.45 -3.24
CA LEU A 73 9.95 -6.71 -2.67
C LEU A 73 10.95 -7.17 -3.74
N THR A 74 12.11 -6.54 -3.74
CA THR A 74 13.15 -6.79 -4.74
C THR A 74 13.92 -8.08 -4.48
N TYR A 75 14.19 -8.43 -3.21
CA TYR A 75 14.85 -9.68 -2.85
C TYR A 75 13.84 -10.83 -2.72
N ARG A 76 14.32 -12.07 -2.88
CA ARG A 76 13.46 -13.26 -2.69
C ARG A 76 13.34 -13.52 -1.19
N GLN A 77 12.11 -13.55 -0.71
CA GLN A 77 11.78 -13.97 0.64
C GLN A 77 10.67 -15.01 0.56
N ASP A 78 11.03 -16.25 0.82
CA ASP A 78 10.08 -17.33 0.98
C ASP A 78 9.61 -17.32 2.43
N ILE A 79 8.30 -17.36 2.64
CA ILE A 79 7.70 -17.38 3.97
C ILE A 79 6.84 -18.62 4.13
N LYS A 80 6.90 -19.21 5.32
CA LYS A 80 6.02 -20.31 5.72
C LYS A 80 4.74 -19.76 6.32
N ALA A 81 3.66 -20.54 6.26
CA ALA A 81 2.34 -20.11 6.70
C ALA A 81 2.31 -19.57 8.13
N TRP A 82 3.05 -20.21 9.04
CA TRP A 82 3.13 -19.79 10.45
C TRP A 82 3.89 -18.47 10.67
N ASP A 83 4.78 -18.09 9.75
CA ASP A 83 5.59 -16.85 9.86
C ASP A 83 4.89 -15.64 9.20
N ILE A 84 3.79 -15.86 8.46
CA ILE A 84 3.06 -14.79 7.75
C ILE A 84 2.62 -13.69 8.71
N GLU A 85 2.05 -14.08 9.85
CA GLU A 85 1.53 -13.12 10.82
C GLU A 85 2.64 -12.27 11.46
N GLN A 86 3.76 -12.91 11.80
CA GLN A 86 4.94 -12.21 12.31
C GLN A 86 5.53 -11.23 11.30
N TYR A 87 5.49 -11.59 10.01
CA TYR A 87 5.92 -10.69 8.95
C TYR A 87 4.97 -9.52 8.76
N ARG A 88 3.65 -9.78 8.80
CA ARG A 88 2.62 -8.75 8.71
C ARG A 88 2.81 -7.68 9.77
N LEU A 89 3.04 -8.07 11.02
CA LEU A 89 3.29 -7.15 12.14
C LEU A 89 4.56 -6.29 11.96
N LYS A 90 5.58 -6.81 11.28
CA LYS A 90 6.82 -6.07 10.99
C LYS A 90 6.68 -5.15 9.78
N ALA A 91 5.92 -5.59 8.77
CA ALA A 91 5.76 -4.88 7.51
C ALA A 91 4.71 -3.77 7.60
N LEU A 92 3.62 -3.98 8.34
CA LEU A 92 2.51 -3.04 8.43
C LEU A 92 2.50 -2.36 9.80
N PRO A 93 2.32 -1.03 9.85
CA PRO A 93 2.36 -0.29 11.12
C PRO A 93 1.17 -0.60 12.03
N THR A 94 0.02 -1.01 11.48
CA THR A 94 -1.16 -1.42 12.26
C THR A 94 -1.92 -2.55 11.57
N ASN A 95 -2.72 -3.30 12.34
CA ASN A 95 -3.49 -4.44 11.82
C ASN A 95 -4.63 -4.06 10.88
N GLN A 96 -5.11 -2.82 10.94
CA GLN A 96 -6.17 -2.33 10.06
C GLN A 96 -5.64 -1.77 8.74
N TRP A 97 -4.31 -1.79 8.53
CA TRP A 97 -3.66 -1.03 7.46
C TRP A 97 -2.96 -1.93 6.46
N GLY A 98 -3.53 -2.05 5.26
CA GLY A 98 -2.89 -2.71 4.12
C GLY A 98 -2.94 -4.23 4.18
N TYR A 99 -2.53 -4.86 3.08
CA TYR A 99 -2.52 -6.31 2.94
C TYR A 99 -1.16 -6.75 2.41
N VAL A 100 -0.62 -7.81 3.00
CA VAL A 100 0.51 -8.51 2.41
C VAL A 100 -0.04 -9.53 1.41
N VAL A 101 0.54 -9.57 0.21
CA VAL A 101 0.15 -10.51 -0.84
C VAL A 101 1.25 -11.55 -1.00
N ILE A 102 0.86 -12.82 -1.12
CA ILE A 102 1.77 -13.96 -1.18
C ILE A 102 1.53 -14.68 -2.49
N THR A 103 2.61 -14.91 -3.22
CA THR A 103 2.57 -15.69 -4.45
C THR A 103 2.89 -17.14 -4.11
N THR A 104 1.91 -18.00 -4.29
CA THR A 104 2.07 -19.45 -4.22
C THR A 104 2.32 -19.99 -5.64
N PRO A 105 2.73 -21.26 -5.81
CA PRO A 105 2.87 -21.87 -7.13
C PRO A 105 1.55 -21.87 -7.92
N ASP A 106 0.42 -22.00 -7.22
CA ASP A 106 -0.90 -22.14 -7.83
C ASP A 106 -1.56 -20.78 -8.08
N ASP A 107 -1.56 -19.89 -7.07
CA ASP A 107 -2.21 -18.58 -7.18
C ASP A 107 -1.55 -17.47 -6.33
N VAL A 108 -1.98 -16.23 -6.56
CA VAL A 108 -1.67 -15.06 -5.75
C VAL A 108 -2.77 -14.88 -4.71
N LEU A 109 -2.40 -14.99 -3.44
CA LEU A 109 -3.33 -14.93 -2.32
C LEU A 109 -3.00 -13.74 -1.43
N ASP A 110 -3.98 -13.22 -0.73
CA ASP A 110 -3.70 -12.32 0.37
C ASP A 110 -3.25 -13.11 1.62
N HIS A 111 -2.69 -12.41 2.61
CA HIS A 111 -2.20 -13.04 3.83
C HIS A 111 -3.28 -13.74 4.66
N GLU A 112 -4.52 -13.25 4.66
CA GLU A 112 -5.62 -13.90 5.39
C GLU A 112 -5.97 -15.23 4.73
N GLU A 113 -6.16 -15.24 3.41
CA GLU A 113 -6.39 -16.46 2.62
C GLU A 113 -5.23 -17.45 2.75
N ALA A 114 -3.98 -16.96 2.69
CA ALA A 114 -2.80 -17.82 2.83
C ALA A 114 -2.73 -18.48 4.22
N ILE A 115 -3.12 -17.78 5.29
CA ILE A 115 -3.22 -18.34 6.63
C ILE A 115 -4.36 -19.36 6.72
N MET A 116 -5.54 -19.04 6.16
CA MET A 116 -6.70 -19.93 6.16
C MET A 116 -6.41 -21.24 5.43
N LEU A 117 -5.70 -21.19 4.30
CA LEU A 117 -5.31 -22.36 3.53
C LEU A 117 -4.04 -23.04 4.07
N ASN A 118 -3.37 -22.43 5.06
CA ASN A 118 -2.09 -22.87 5.61
C ASN A 118 -1.01 -23.05 4.53
N VAL A 119 -0.97 -22.13 3.56
CA VAL A 119 -0.03 -22.16 2.43
C VAL A 119 1.02 -21.05 2.58
N GLY A 120 2.29 -21.43 2.44
CA GLY A 120 3.40 -20.49 2.35
C GLY A 120 3.74 -20.12 0.90
N GLY A 121 4.64 -19.16 0.71
CA GLY A 121 5.04 -18.80 -0.63
C GLY A 121 6.03 -17.64 -0.68
N GLN A 122 6.17 -17.09 -1.88
CA GLN A 122 7.02 -15.93 -2.12
C GLN A 122 6.27 -14.66 -1.76
N LEU A 123 6.86 -13.87 -0.88
CA LEU A 123 6.22 -12.66 -0.41
C LEU A 123 6.34 -11.55 -1.45
N ARG A 124 5.21 -10.92 -1.75
CA ARG A 124 5.15 -9.71 -2.58
C ARG A 124 4.37 -8.65 -1.82
N LEU A 125 5.09 -7.69 -1.27
CA LEU A 125 4.47 -6.68 -0.44
C LEU A 125 3.51 -5.80 -1.26
N PHE A 126 2.43 -5.39 -0.63
CA PHE A 126 1.53 -4.36 -1.10
C PHE A 126 1.23 -3.44 0.09
N HIS A 127 1.26 -2.13 -0.13
CA HIS A 127 1.04 -1.13 0.92
C HIS A 127 -0.17 -0.25 0.60
N GLY A 128 -1.33 -0.88 0.41
CA GLY A 128 -2.57 -0.12 0.26
C GLY A 128 -2.96 0.53 1.60
N LYS A 129 -2.66 1.82 1.80
CA LYS A 129 -3.31 2.56 2.89
C LYS A 129 -4.80 2.66 2.62
N TYR A 130 -5.61 2.18 3.55
CA TYR A 130 -6.99 2.60 3.64
C TYR A 130 -7.00 4.03 4.22
N LEU A 131 -7.29 5.05 3.41
CA LEU A 131 -7.80 6.32 3.96
C LEU A 131 -9.31 6.13 4.14
N SER A 132 -9.76 5.73 5.33
CA SER A 132 -11.04 6.27 5.81
C SER A 132 -10.79 7.70 6.26
N GLU A 133 -11.75 8.60 6.11
CA GLU A 133 -11.64 10.01 6.54
C GLU A 133 -11.25 10.11 8.03
N GLU A 134 -11.67 9.15 8.85
CA GLU A 134 -11.31 9.02 10.27
C GLU A 134 -9.78 8.84 10.51
N ASN A 135 -9.05 8.26 9.55
CA ASN A 135 -7.62 7.95 9.68
C ASN A 135 -6.68 9.11 9.30
N ILE A 136 -7.18 10.17 8.64
CA ILE A 136 -6.42 11.43 8.46
C ILE A 136 -6.08 12.04 9.83
N PHE A 137 -7.02 11.94 10.78
CA PHE A 137 -6.87 12.43 12.14
C PHE A 137 -5.71 11.73 12.87
N ILE A 138 -5.56 10.41 12.71
CA ILE A 138 -4.51 9.64 13.38
C ILE A 138 -3.12 10.00 12.84
N ARG A 139 -2.97 10.28 11.53
CA ARG A 139 -1.68 10.74 10.98
C ARG A 139 -1.29 12.14 11.49
N LYS A 140 -2.25 13.07 11.59
CA LYS A 140 -2.03 14.38 12.24
C LYS A 140 -1.70 14.23 13.72
N TYR A 141 -2.42 13.37 14.45
CA TYR A 141 -2.21 13.16 15.88
C TYR A 141 -0.90 12.44 16.20
N PHE A 142 -0.50 11.44 15.42
CA PHE A 142 0.71 10.66 15.69
C PHE A 142 1.97 11.51 15.54
N LEU A 143 2.07 12.31 14.47
CA LEU A 143 3.17 13.27 14.32
C LEU A 143 3.14 14.34 15.43
N ARG A 144 1.96 14.85 15.80
CA ARG A 144 1.80 15.88 16.84
C ARG A 144 2.20 15.37 18.24
N LYS A 145 1.83 14.14 18.60
CA LYS A 145 2.19 13.53 19.90
C LYS A 145 3.67 13.17 19.97
N PHE A 146 4.25 12.69 18.87
CA PHE A 146 5.67 12.35 18.81
C PHE A 146 6.56 13.60 18.89
N PHE A 147 6.18 14.70 18.23
CA PHE A 147 6.93 15.95 18.26
C PHE A 147 6.89 16.63 19.63
N ILE A 148 5.71 16.67 20.28
CA ILE A 148 5.57 17.18 21.66
C ILE A 148 6.41 16.34 22.63
N PHE A 149 6.39 15.02 22.49
CA PHE A 149 7.18 14.13 23.35
C PHE A 149 8.69 14.33 23.16
N LEU A 150 9.17 14.52 21.93
CA LEU A 150 10.58 14.80 21.67
C LEU A 150 11.01 16.16 22.25
N CYS A 151 10.19 17.20 22.13
CA CYS A 151 10.45 18.52 22.73
C CYS A 151 10.54 18.46 24.26
N LEU A 152 9.65 17.71 24.92
CA LEU A 152 9.67 17.55 26.38
C LEU A 152 10.90 16.78 26.90
N VAL A 153 11.43 15.86 26.10
CA VAL A 153 12.58 15.03 26.50
C VAL A 153 13.92 15.71 26.21
N TYR A 154 14.02 16.54 25.17
CA TYR A 154 15.31 17.10 24.72
C TYR A 154 15.57 18.58 25.08
N ASN A 155 14.57 19.38 25.47
CA ASN A 155 14.80 20.78 25.86
C ASN A 155 13.65 21.36 26.72
N PRO A 156 13.69 21.23 28.07
CA PRO A 156 12.62 21.71 28.94
C PRO A 156 12.53 23.24 29.06
N GLU A 157 13.57 23.99 28.69
CA GLU A 157 13.61 25.45 28.85
C GLU A 157 13.00 26.25 27.69
N ASN A 158 12.59 25.58 26.59
CA ASN A 158 12.11 26.25 25.37
C ASN A 158 10.72 25.78 24.89
N ILE A 159 9.88 25.33 25.83
CA ILE A 159 8.54 24.79 25.54
C ILE A 159 7.62 25.84 24.88
N PHE A 160 7.73 27.11 25.26
CA PHE A 160 6.87 28.18 24.74
C PHE A 160 7.21 28.58 23.30
N HIS A 161 8.49 28.64 22.92
CA HIS A 161 8.91 29.03 21.58
C HIS A 161 8.58 27.96 20.52
N CYS A 162 8.54 26.67 20.91
CA CYS A 162 8.10 25.59 20.04
C CYS A 162 6.58 25.59 19.79
N LEU A 163 5.77 26.07 20.75
CA LEU A 163 4.32 26.14 20.62
C LEU A 163 3.87 27.25 19.65
N GLU A 164 4.50 28.43 19.67
CA GLU A 164 4.18 29.53 18.75
C GLU A 164 4.54 29.21 17.29
N TYR A 165 5.70 28.61 17.03
CA TYR A 165 6.09 28.18 15.68
C TYR A 165 5.13 27.15 15.07
N THR A 166 4.48 26.33 15.90
CA THR A 166 3.47 25.37 15.41
C THR A 166 2.13 26.02 15.08
N LEU A 167 1.76 27.12 15.73
CA LEU A 167 0.48 27.81 15.45
C LEU A 167 0.57 28.69 14.20
N GLU A 168 1.69 29.36 13.95
CA GLU A 168 1.87 30.17 12.73
C GLU A 168 1.95 29.30 11.46
N ASN A 169 2.56 28.12 11.54
CA ASN A 169 2.65 27.20 10.39
C ASN A 169 1.36 26.40 10.13
N ILE A 170 0.41 26.37 11.08
CA ILE A 170 -0.92 25.77 10.85
C ILE A 170 -1.77 26.67 9.94
N PHE A 171 -1.58 28.00 9.98
CA PHE A 171 -2.38 28.93 9.17
C PHE A 171 -1.95 28.99 7.69
N LEU A 172 -0.70 28.58 7.37
CA LEU A 172 -0.18 28.57 5.99
C LEU A 172 -0.52 27.30 5.18
N CYS A 173 -1.22 26.33 5.79
CA CYS A 173 -1.67 25.10 5.13
C CYS A 173 -3.21 24.95 5.05
N LEU A 174 -3.94 26.04 5.28
CA LEU A 174 -5.35 26.20 4.90
C LEU A 174 -5.43 27.12 3.67
#